data_AF-A0A261CEP3-F1
#
_entry.id   AF-A0A261CEP3-F1
#
_cell.length_a   1.000
_cell.length_b   1.000
_cell.length_c   1.000
_cell.angle_alpha   90.00
_cell.angle_beta   90.00
_cell.angle_gamma   90.00
#
_symmetry.space_group_name_H-M   'P 1'
#
loop_
_entity.id
_entity.type
_entity.pdbx_description
1 polymer ?
#
loop_
_entity_poly.entity_id
_entity_poly.type
_entity_poly.pdbx_seq_one_letter_code
_entity_poly.pdbx_strand_id
1 'polypeptide(L)'
;MDKRGGYLFAAVNAYDSAVDIGLLIEPAGTKQTNISLIVRSVAIVSFLVEDFSQQWTQFALEVIDQTVTFYFKCRRFASRQVTTLPDFSFDEAEKLYIASAGPIIDNGFE
;
A
#
# COMPACT_ATOMS: atom_id res chain seq x y z
N MET A 1 0.66 6.41 -21.75
CA MET A 1 0.50 5.27 -20.83
C MET A 1 -0.18 5.81 -19.59
N ASP A 2 -1.42 5.38 -19.33
CA ASP A 2 -2.10 5.78 -18.09
C ASP A 2 -1.34 5.20 -16.91
N LYS A 3 -0.91 6.07 -16.00
CA LYS A 3 -0.38 5.63 -14.71
C LYS A 3 -1.58 5.03 -13.96
N ARG A 4 -1.69 3.70 -13.88
CA ARG A 4 -2.80 3.05 -13.16
C ARG A 4 -2.52 2.84 -11.68
N GLY A 5 -1.25 2.93 -11.29
CA GLY A 5 -0.83 2.58 -9.93
C GLY A 5 -0.74 1.08 -9.73
N GLY A 6 -0.37 0.67 -8.53
CA GLY A 6 -0.36 -0.73 -8.17
C GLY A 6 0.21 -1.07 -6.81
N TYR A 7 0.09 -2.34 -6.44
CA TYR A 7 0.63 -2.86 -5.20
C TYR A 7 2.16 -2.95 -5.26
N LEU A 8 2.84 -2.23 -4.37
CA LEU A 8 4.26 -2.46 -4.12
C LEU A 8 4.47 -3.87 -3.55
N PHE A 9 3.58 -4.26 -2.63
CA PHE A 9 3.43 -5.64 -2.19
C PHE A 9 1.98 -5.91 -1.77
N ALA A 10 1.58 -7.16 -1.80
CA ALA A 10 0.33 -7.63 -1.22
C ALA A 10 0.47 -9.08 -0.74
N ALA A 11 0.06 -9.34 0.51
CA ALA A 11 -0.32 -10.66 0.97
C ALA A 11 -1.76 -10.91 0.53
N VAL A 12 -1.98 -12.04 -0.14
CA VAL A 12 -3.26 -12.40 -0.75
C VAL A 12 -3.70 -13.73 -0.16
N ASN A 13 -5.00 -13.85 0.05
CA ASN A 13 -5.60 -15.08 0.56
C ASN A 13 -5.30 -16.29 -0.35
N ALA A 14 -5.52 -17.49 0.17
CA ALA A 14 -5.22 -18.75 -0.51
C ALA A 14 -5.90 -18.93 -1.89
N TYR A 15 -6.95 -18.15 -2.16
CA TYR A 15 -7.74 -18.21 -3.40
C TYR A 15 -7.35 -17.13 -4.42
N ASP A 16 -6.30 -16.35 -4.14
CA ASP A 16 -5.85 -15.23 -4.98
C ASP A 16 -6.95 -14.19 -5.27
N SER A 17 -7.89 -14.01 -4.33
CA SER A 17 -9.12 -13.22 -4.58
C SER A 17 -9.25 -11.95 -3.74
N ALA A 18 -8.50 -11.84 -2.65
CA ALA A 18 -8.56 -10.67 -1.77
C ALA A 18 -7.21 -10.39 -1.12
N VAL A 19 -6.92 -9.10 -0.92
CA VAL A 19 -5.70 -8.64 -0.25
C VAL A 19 -5.94 -8.64 1.25
N ASP A 20 -5.15 -9.38 2.01
CA ASP A 20 -5.22 -9.35 3.46
C ASP A 20 -4.43 -8.16 4.02
N ILE A 21 -3.21 -7.93 3.52
CA ILE A 21 -2.45 -6.70 3.76
C ILE A 21 -1.65 -6.33 2.51
N GLY A 22 -1.56 -5.04 2.20
CA GLY A 22 -0.77 -4.59 1.06
C GLY A 22 -0.48 -3.11 1.09
N LEU A 23 0.42 -2.69 0.21
CA LEU A 23 0.74 -1.29 0.01
C LEU A 23 0.43 -0.88 -1.43
N LEU A 24 -0.60 -0.06 -1.61
CA LEU A 24 -1.03 0.43 -2.91
C LEU A 24 -0.43 1.82 -3.18
N ILE A 25 0.18 2.00 -4.36
CA ILE A 25 0.71 3.28 -4.84
C ILE A 25 -0.04 3.67 -6.11
N GLU A 26 -0.80 4.76 -6.05
CA GLU A 26 -1.66 5.17 -7.16
C GLU A 26 -1.54 6.68 -7.43
N PRO A 27 -1.67 7.13 -8.69
CA PRO A 27 -1.72 8.55 -8.97
C PRO A 27 -2.97 9.19 -8.37
N ALA A 28 -2.80 10.38 -7.79
CA ALA A 28 -3.88 11.21 -7.29
C ALA A 28 -3.91 12.51 -8.09
N GLY A 29 -4.40 12.43 -9.33
CA GLY A 29 -4.33 13.55 -10.28
C GLY A 29 -2.96 13.71 -10.93
N THR A 30 -2.58 14.93 -11.31
CA THR A 30 -1.44 15.17 -12.22
C THR A 30 -0.08 15.28 -11.54
N LYS A 31 -0.04 15.67 -10.26
CA LYS A 31 1.21 15.99 -9.54
C LYS A 31 1.29 15.36 -8.16
N GLN A 32 0.40 14.40 -7.87
CA GLN A 32 0.36 13.76 -6.57
C GLN A 32 0.26 12.25 -6.73
N THR A 33 0.76 11.56 -5.71
CA THR A 33 0.70 10.11 -5.59
C THR A 33 0.13 9.78 -4.22
N ASN A 34 -0.81 8.85 -4.19
CA ASN A 34 -1.38 8.31 -2.97
C ASN A 34 -0.63 7.03 -2.61
N ILE A 35 -0.23 6.92 -1.34
CA ILE A 35 0.35 5.71 -0.77
C ILE A 35 -0.62 5.21 0.30
N SER A 36 -1.26 4.08 0.03
CA SER A 36 -2.35 3.55 0.85
C SER A 36 -1.98 2.20 1.45
N LEU A 37 -2.11 2.09 2.77
CA LEU A 37 -2.05 0.79 3.45
C LEU A 37 -3.43 0.12 3.30
N ILE A 38 -3.43 -1.02 2.62
CA ILE A 38 -4.61 -1.83 2.38
C ILE A 38 -4.65 -2.95 3.40
N VAL A 39 -5.81 -3.17 4.01
CA VAL A 39 -6.08 -4.29 4.90
C VAL A 39 -7.45 -4.86 4.57
N ARG A 40 -7.54 -6.17 4.36
CA ARG A 40 -8.76 -6.88 3.94
C ARG A 40 -9.44 -6.18 2.76
N SER A 41 -8.65 -5.86 1.74
CA SER A 41 -9.04 -5.14 0.51
C SER A 41 -9.59 -3.73 0.72
N VAL A 42 -9.39 -3.11 1.89
CA VAL A 42 -9.83 -1.74 2.19
C VAL A 42 -8.63 -0.86 2.52
N ALA A 43 -8.58 0.35 1.94
CA ALA A 43 -7.60 1.35 2.32
C ALA A 43 -7.92 1.88 3.73
N ILE A 44 -7.12 1.50 4.72
CA ILE A 44 -7.31 1.94 6.12
C ILE A 44 -6.62 3.28 6.40
N VAL A 45 -5.60 3.63 5.63
CA VAL A 45 -4.95 4.93 5.66
C VAL A 45 -4.29 5.23 4.32
N SER A 46 -4.33 6.51 3.92
CA SER A 46 -3.71 6.99 2.68
C SER A 46 -2.92 8.27 2.92
N PHE A 47 -1.72 8.35 2.35
CA PHE A 47 -0.85 9.52 2.41
C PHE A 47 -0.65 10.08 1.01
N LEU A 48 -1.03 11.35 0.84
CA LEU A 48 -0.88 12.07 -0.41
C LEU A 48 0.46 12.81 -0.40
N VAL A 49 1.31 12.50 -1.37
CA VAL A 49 2.63 13.11 -1.56
C VAL A 49 2.77 13.71 -2.95
N GLU A 50 3.82 14.52 -3.15
CA GLU A 50 4.22 14.94 -4.49
C GLU A 50 4.54 13.72 -5.37
N ASP A 51 4.11 13.76 -6.64
CA ASP A 51 4.45 12.72 -7.60
C ASP A 51 5.98 12.57 -7.70
N PHE A 52 6.42 11.32 -7.58
CA PHE A 52 7.81 10.91 -7.63
C PHE A 52 8.08 9.97 -8.81
N SER A 53 7.19 9.95 -9.80
CA SER A 53 7.37 9.10 -10.98
C SER A 53 8.66 9.44 -11.70
N GLN A 54 9.35 8.42 -12.23
CA GLN A 54 10.64 8.55 -12.89
C GLN A 54 11.76 9.11 -12.00
N GLN A 55 11.57 9.16 -10.68
CA GLN A 55 12.58 9.54 -9.71
C GLN A 55 12.74 8.45 -8.65
N TRP A 56 13.97 8.24 -8.19
CA TRP A 56 14.20 7.43 -7.00
C TRP A 56 13.58 8.13 -5.79
N THR A 57 12.83 7.36 -5.01
CA THR A 57 12.25 7.84 -3.76
C THR A 57 12.47 6.81 -2.66
N GLN A 58 12.41 7.26 -1.42
CA GLN A 58 12.44 6.42 -0.24
C GLN A 58 11.33 6.87 0.70
N PHE A 59 10.59 5.90 1.21
CA PHE A 59 9.58 6.12 2.22
C PHE A 59 9.51 4.92 3.17
N ALA A 60 8.88 5.11 4.32
CA ALA A 60 8.65 4.06 5.30
C ALA A 60 7.27 4.24 5.94
N LEU A 61 6.68 3.12 6.36
CA LEU A 61 5.49 3.07 7.19
C LEU A 61 5.87 2.38 8.49
N GLU A 62 5.58 3.05 9.61
CA GLU A 62 5.71 2.51 10.96
C GLU A 62 4.30 2.32 11.50
N VAL A 63 3.99 1.10 11.90
CA VAL A 63 2.68 0.75 12.46
C VAL A 63 2.90 0.32 13.90
N ILE A 64 2.39 1.13 14.84
CA ILE A 64 2.46 0.87 16.28
C ILE A 64 1.05 1.05 16.85
N ASP A 65 0.52 0.00 17.47
CA ASP A 65 -0.88 -0.07 17.91
C ASP A 65 -1.85 0.33 16.80
N GLN A 66 -2.61 1.40 17.00
CA GLN A 66 -3.57 1.97 16.04
C GLN A 66 -3.01 3.21 15.32
N THR A 67 -1.70 3.43 15.35
CA THR A 67 -1.05 4.60 14.76
C THR A 67 -0.16 4.20 13.60
N VAL A 68 -0.44 4.76 12.43
CA VAL A 68 0.41 4.61 11.24
C VAL A 68 1.18 5.91 11.02
N THR A 69 2.49 5.86 11.17
CA THR A 69 3.40 6.97 10.87
C THR A 69 4.05 6.74 9.51
N PHE A 70 3.91 7.73 8.63
CA PHE A 70 4.52 7.72 7.32
C PHE A 70 5.74 8.64 7.28
N TYR A 71 6.84 8.11 6.76
CA TYR A 71 8.08 8.83 6.52
C TYR A 71 8.31 8.93 5.01
N PHE A 72 8.61 10.13 4.51
CA PHE A 72 8.86 10.36 3.09
C PHE A 72 10.13 11.18 2.93
N LYS A 73 11.04 10.73 2.04
CA LYS A 73 12.34 11.38 1.81
C LYS A 73 13.10 11.64 3.12
N CYS A 74 13.17 10.62 3.97
CA CYS A 74 13.85 10.61 5.28
C CYS A 74 13.29 11.60 6.32
N ARG A 75 12.04 12.04 6.17
CA ARG A 75 11.36 12.92 7.14
C ARG A 75 10.04 12.31 7.58
N ARG A 76 9.69 12.47 8.86
CA ARG A 76 8.34 12.16 9.36
C ARG A 76 7.36 13.08 8.64
N PHE A 77 6.49 12.50 7.82
CA PHE A 77 5.54 13.23 6.99
C PHE A 77 4.24 13.46 7.75
N ALA A 78 3.64 12.39 8.27
CA ALA A 78 2.41 12.45 9.06
C ALA A 78 2.23 11.19 9.90
N SER A 79 1.44 11.30 10.97
CA SER A 79 0.91 10.14 11.70
C SER A 79 -0.60 10.21 11.69
N ARG A 80 -1.26 9.07 11.50
CA ARG A 80 -2.72 8.95 11.50
C ARG A 80 -3.14 7.81 12.40
N GLN A 81 -4.16 8.06 13.22
CA GLN A 81 -4.85 6.97 13.91
C GLN A 81 -5.80 6.28 12.96
N VAL A 82 -5.84 4.95 13.04
CA VAL A 82 -6.77 4.11 12.29
C VAL A 82 -7.70 3.41 13.27
N THR A 83 -8.97 3.26 12.90
CA THR A 83 -10.01 2.74 13.80
C THR A 83 -9.78 1.28 14.17
N THR A 84 -9.17 0.51 13.28
CA THR A 84 -8.89 -0.92 13.45
C THR A 84 -7.68 -1.31 12.61
N LEU A 85 -6.69 -1.90 13.28
CA LEU A 85 -5.67 -2.75 12.66
C LEU A 85 -5.95 -4.16 13.16
N PRO A 86 -6.38 -5.10 12.30
CA PRO A 86 -6.56 -6.48 12.72
C PRO A 86 -5.21 -7.06 13.12
N ASP A 87 -5.22 -7.97 14.09
CA ASP A 87 -4.07 -8.82 14.34
C ASP A 87 -3.70 -9.51 13.04
N PHE A 88 -2.47 -9.28 12.59
CA PHE A 88 -1.98 -9.87 11.35
C PHE A 88 -1.21 -11.14 11.67
N SER A 89 -1.69 -12.25 11.11
CA SER A 89 -0.97 -13.52 11.04
C SER A 89 -0.90 -13.93 9.59
N PHE A 90 0.30 -14.23 9.09
CA PHE A 90 0.46 -14.78 7.75
C PHE A 90 0.25 -16.28 7.82
N ASP A 91 -0.81 -16.79 7.20
CA ASP A 91 -1.09 -18.23 7.09
C ASP A 91 -0.16 -18.86 6.04
N GLU A 92 0.17 -20.14 6.19
CA GLU A 92 1.00 -20.90 5.22
C GLU A 92 0.37 -20.94 3.83
N ALA A 93 -0.96 -20.84 3.75
CA ALA A 93 -1.68 -20.80 2.47
C ALA A 93 -1.71 -19.42 1.81
N GLU A 94 -1.32 -18.35 2.51
CA GLU A 94 -1.26 -17.00 1.94
C GLU A 94 -0.03 -16.83 1.04
N LYS A 95 -0.15 -15.97 0.04
CA LYS A 95 0.93 -15.68 -0.92
C LYS A 95 1.33 -14.22 -0.82
N LEU A 96 2.63 -13.97 -0.69
CA LEU A 96 3.20 -12.63 -0.75
C LEU A 96 3.67 -12.32 -2.17
N TYR A 97 3.04 -11.33 -2.78
CA TYR A 97 3.43 -10.78 -4.07
C TYR A 97 4.19 -9.47 -3.86
N ILE A 98 5.26 -9.28 -4.63
CA ILE A 98 6.07 -8.06 -4.63
C ILE A 98 6.03 -7.49 -6.05
N ALA A 99 5.48 -6.29 -6.19
CA ALA A 99 5.30 -5.56 -7.45
C ALA A 99 4.51 -6.28 -8.56
N SER A 100 3.90 -7.45 -8.28
CA SER A 100 3.23 -8.31 -9.27
C SER A 100 1.82 -8.74 -8.87
N ALA A 101 1.28 -8.17 -7.79
CA ALA A 101 -0.07 -8.51 -7.32
C ALA A 101 -1.16 -7.89 -8.22
N GLY A 102 -0.83 -6.83 -8.95
CA GLY A 102 -1.76 -6.05 -9.74
C GLY A 102 -2.66 -6.80 -10.72
N PRO A 103 -2.11 -7.66 -11.60
CA PRO A 103 -2.89 -8.39 -12.61
C PRO A 103 -3.70 -9.52 -12.02
N ILE A 104 -3.35 -9.99 -10.81
CA ILE A 104 -3.99 -11.13 -10.15
C ILE A 104 -5.29 -10.68 -9.48
N ILE A 105 -5.29 -9.47 -8.90
CA ILE A 105 -6.36 -8.96 -8.02
C ILE A 105 -7.02 -7.69 -8.59
N ASP A 106 -6.93 -7.51 -9.91
CA ASP A 106 -7.60 -6.49 -10.74
C ASP A 106 -7.39 -5.03 -10.28
N ASN A 107 -6.14 -4.68 -9.89
CA ASN A 107 -5.80 -3.35 -9.34
C ASN A 107 -4.42 -2.78 -9.78
N GLY A 108 -3.74 -3.36 -10.79
CA GLY A 108 -2.45 -2.87 -11.35
C GLY A 108 -1.24 -2.96 -10.38
N PHE A 109 0.03 -2.90 -10.77
CA PHE A 109 0.73 -2.86 -12.07
C PHE A 109 1.17 -4.29 -12.49
N GLU A 110 1.50 -4.43 -13.78
CA GLU A 110 1.90 -5.63 -14.56
C GLU A 110 2.55 -6.81 -13.80
#